data_AF-A0A969NX88-F1
#
_entry.id   AF-A0A969NX88-F1
#
_cell.length_a   1.000
_cell.length_b   1.000
_cell.length_c   1.000
_cell.angle_alpha   90.00
_cell.angle_beta   90.00
_cell.angle_gamma   90.00
#
_symmetry.space_group_name_H-M   'P 1'
#
loop_
_entity.id
_entity.type
_entity.pdbx_description
1 polymer ?
#
loop_
_entity_poly.entity_id
_entity_poly.type
_entity_poly.pdbx_seq_one_letter_code
_entity_poly.pdbx_strand_id
1 'polypeptide(L)'
;MPQKKNLDVAELIRGRTPTVFACRQEMSMNIMHKILGYHRDGQEIKRPLFLGLRYTEMCLDAARAIIANVAPNEDIMMKSMLE
;
A
#
# COMPACT_ATOMS: atom_id res chain seq x y z
N MET A 1 23.06 1.60 19.47
CA MET A 1 21.77 1.45 20.17
C MET A 1 21.24 0.04 19.94
N PRO A 2 21.66 -0.97 20.73
CA PRO A 2 21.30 -2.38 20.49
C PRO A 2 19.80 -2.68 20.62
N GLN A 3 19.06 -1.87 21.38
CA GLN A 3 17.64 -2.04 21.64
C GLN A 3 16.74 -1.41 20.56
N LYS A 4 17.29 -0.49 19.74
CA LYS A 4 16.51 0.26 18.76
C LYS A 4 16.28 -0.62 17.52
N LYS A 5 15.06 -1.12 17.36
CA LYS A 5 14.58 -1.75 16.12
C LYS A 5 13.73 -0.74 15.35
N ASN A 6 14.13 -0.39 14.13
CA ASN A 6 13.35 0.52 13.29
C ASN A 6 12.21 -0.24 12.61
N LEU A 7 11.09 0.44 12.36
CA LEU A 7 9.93 -0.13 11.68
C LEU A 7 10.02 0.08 10.15
N ASP A 8 11.21 -0.15 9.58
CA ASP A 8 11.55 0.25 8.19
C ASP A 8 10.57 -0.32 7.16
N VAL A 9 10.14 -1.57 7.35
CA VAL A 9 9.18 -2.21 6.44
C VAL A 9 7.82 -1.48 6.45
N ALA A 10 7.35 -1.03 7.61
CA ALA A 10 6.12 -0.26 7.71
C ALA A 10 6.26 1.14 7.06
N GLU A 11 7.44 1.75 7.18
CA GLU A 11 7.75 3.01 6.49
C GLU A 11 7.71 2.84 4.96
N LEU A 12 8.28 1.75 4.44
CA LEU A 12 8.25 1.43 3.02
C LEU A 12 6.83 1.14 2.51
N ILE A 13 6.01 0.41 3.26
CA ILE A 13 4.60 0.18 2.93
C ILE A 13 3.87 1.53 2.83
N ARG A 14 4.03 2.40 3.84
CA ARG A 14 3.44 3.74 3.83
C ARG A 14 3.94 4.58 2.65
N GLY A 15 5.22 4.49 2.32
CA GLY A 15 5.83 5.19 1.18
C GLY A 15 5.31 4.73 -0.18
N ARG A 16 4.74 3.53 -0.28
CA ARG A 16 4.20 2.98 -1.54
C ARG A 16 2.78 3.47 -1.87
N THR A 17 2.03 3.95 -0.88
CA THR A 17 0.68 4.52 -1.03
C THR A 17 0.53 5.50 -2.21
N PRO A 18 1.37 6.56 -2.35
CA PRO A 18 1.24 7.50 -3.47
C PRO A 18 1.43 6.85 -4.84
N THR A 19 2.27 5.82 -4.96
CA THR A 19 2.47 5.08 -6.22
C THR A 19 1.21 4.34 -6.64
N VAL A 20 0.57 3.62 -5.70
CA VAL A 20 -0.69 2.90 -5.97
C VAL A 20 -1.81 3.90 -6.30
N PHE A 21 -1.86 5.02 -5.60
CA PHE A 21 -2.83 6.08 -5.87
C PHE A 21 -2.63 6.71 -7.26
N ALA A 22 -1.38 6.95 -7.67
CA ALA A 22 -1.06 7.44 -9.01
C ALA A 22 -1.48 6.45 -10.11
N CYS A 23 -1.27 5.14 -9.91
CA CYS A 23 -1.74 4.12 -10.85
C CYS A 23 -3.27 4.17 -11.01
N ARG A 24 -4.02 4.30 -9.90
CA ARG A 24 -5.48 4.50 -9.94
C ARG A 24 -5.86 5.77 -10.69
N GLN A 25 -5.19 6.89 -10.38
CA GLN A 25 -5.48 8.17 -11.00
C GLN A 25 -5.24 8.14 -12.52
N GLU A 26 -4.14 7.53 -12.97
CA GLU A 26 -3.83 7.32 -14.39
C GLU A 26 -4.95 6.57 -15.11
N MET A 27 -5.41 5.45 -14.53
CA MET A 27 -6.54 4.69 -15.08
C MET A 27 -7.83 5.51 -15.14
N SER A 28 -8.17 6.23 -14.06
CA SER A 28 -9.37 7.07 -14.02
C SER A 28 -9.31 8.17 -15.07
N MET A 29 -8.18 8.86 -15.23
CA MET A 29 -8.02 9.93 -16.22
C MET A 29 -8.07 9.41 -17.66
N ASN A 30 -7.59 8.19 -17.93
CA ASN A 30 -7.74 7.58 -19.25
C ASN A 30 -9.23 7.38 -19.60
N ILE A 31 -10.03 6.93 -18.64
CA ILE A 31 -11.45 6.60 -18.88
C ILE A 31 -12.34 7.85 -18.87
N MET A 32 -11.96 8.90 -18.12
CA MET A 32 -12.73 10.14 -18.06
C MET A 32 -12.87 10.79 -19.45
N HIS A 33 -14.07 11.24 -19.77
CA HIS A 33 -14.46 11.92 -21.02
C HIS A 33 -14.46 11.08 -22.30
N LYS A 34 -14.35 9.75 -22.21
CA LYS A 34 -14.60 8.90 -23.38
C LYS A 34 -16.08 8.87 -23.73
N ILE A 35 -16.39 9.04 -25.01
CA ILE A 35 -17.70 8.69 -25.55
C ILE A 35 -17.87 7.16 -25.56
N LEU A 36 -19.11 6.68 -25.64
CA LEU A 36 -19.40 5.25 -25.71
C LEU A 36 -18.72 4.58 -26.93
N GLY A 37 -18.36 3.31 -26.77
CA GLY A 37 -17.72 2.50 -27.81
C GLY A 37 -16.26 2.13 -27.48
N TYR A 38 -15.62 1.43 -28.42
CA TYR A 38 -14.23 1.02 -28.28
C TYR A 38 -13.28 2.15 -28.71
N HIS A 39 -12.33 2.46 -27.82
CA HIS A 39 -11.24 3.37 -28.10
C HIS A 39 -9.90 2.69 -27.76
N ARG A 40 -8.94 2.73 -28.70
CA ARG A 40 -7.67 1.99 -28.58
C ARG A 40 -6.77 2.52 -27.46
N ASP A 41 -6.89 3.78 -27.09
CA ASP A 41 -6.22 4.41 -25.94
C ASP A 41 -6.55 3.74 -24.60
N GLY A 42 -7.63 2.96 -24.51
CA GLY A 42 -7.93 2.11 -23.36
C GLY A 42 -6.87 1.02 -23.11
N GLN A 43 -5.98 0.75 -24.06
CA GLN A 43 -4.87 -0.18 -23.86
C GLN A 43 -3.89 0.30 -22.78
N GLU A 44 -3.76 1.62 -22.60
CA GLU A 44 -2.81 2.20 -21.64
C GLU A 44 -3.17 1.88 -20.19
N ILE A 45 -4.41 1.52 -19.87
CA ILE A 45 -4.82 1.17 -18.49
C ILE A 45 -4.16 -0.13 -17.98
N LYS A 46 -3.66 -0.99 -18.89
CA LYS A 46 -3.09 -2.29 -18.52
C LYS A 46 -1.86 -2.14 -17.64
N ARG A 47 -0.97 -1.22 -18.02
CA ARG A 47 0.27 -0.97 -17.29
C ARG A 47 0.02 -0.51 -15.85
N PRO A 48 -0.73 0.58 -15.57
CA PRO A 48 -1.01 1.02 -14.20
C PRO A 48 -1.86 0.01 -13.43
N LEU A 49 -2.72 -0.78 -14.08
CA LEU A 49 -3.45 -1.86 -13.42
C LEU A 49 -2.49 -2.91 -12.86
N PHE A 50 -1.64 -3.50 -13.71
CA PHE A 50 -0.71 -4.55 -13.28
C PHE A 50 0.34 -4.04 -12.29
N LEU A 51 0.80 -2.80 -12.48
CA LEU A 51 1.77 -2.18 -11.57
C LEU A 51 1.16 -1.91 -10.19
N GLY A 52 -0.04 -1.34 -10.15
CA GLY A 52 -0.78 -1.08 -8.91
C GLY A 52 -1.02 -2.36 -8.12
N LEU A 53 -1.56 -3.40 -8.79
CA LEU A 53 -1.80 -4.71 -8.17
C LEU A 53 -0.53 -5.34 -7.62
N ARG A 54 0.56 -5.35 -8.40
CA ARG A 54 1.85 -5.90 -7.96
C ARG A 54 2.35 -5.23 -6.69
N TYR A 55 2.32 -3.90 -6.64
CA TYR A 55 2.77 -3.19 -5.44
C TYR A 55 1.85 -3.42 -4.24
N THR A 56 0.54 -3.49 -4.46
CA THR A 56 -0.41 -3.85 -3.40
C THR A 56 -0.12 -5.23 -2.83
N GLU A 57 0.06 -6.24 -3.68
CA GLU A 57 0.40 -7.61 -3.25
C GLU A 57 1.70 -7.66 -2.46
N MET A 58 2.77 -7.02 -2.95
CA MET A 58 4.04 -6.92 -2.23
C MET A 58 3.89 -6.25 -0.86
N CYS A 59 3.06 -5.21 -0.75
CA CYS A 59 2.78 -4.55 0.53
C CYS A 59 2.00 -5.44 1.49
N LEU A 60 1.05 -6.23 1.00
CA LEU A 60 0.29 -7.19 1.82
C LEU A 60 1.20 -8.31 2.32
N ASP A 61 2.08 -8.84 1.50
CA ASP A 61 3.05 -9.86 1.90
C ASP A 61 4.00 -9.34 3.01
N ALA A 62 4.49 -8.11 2.84
CA ALA A 62 5.33 -7.45 3.83
C ALA A 62 4.57 -7.16 5.13
N ALA A 63 3.32 -6.69 5.03
CA ALA A 63 2.46 -6.44 6.20
C ALA A 63 2.18 -7.72 6.97
N ARG A 64 1.88 -8.82 6.27
CA ARG A 64 1.70 -10.15 6.87
C ARG A 64 2.92 -10.57 7.69
N ALA A 65 4.13 -10.38 7.15
CA ALA A 65 5.37 -10.71 7.85
C ALA A 65 5.55 -9.86 9.13
N ILE A 66 5.21 -8.56 9.10
CA ILE A 66 5.24 -7.71 10.29
C ILE A 66 4.25 -8.22 11.34
N ILE A 67 2.98 -8.38 10.96
CA ILE A 67 1.89 -8.73 11.87
C ILE A 67 2.16 -10.09 12.53
N ALA A 68 2.67 -11.06 11.79
CA ALA A 68 3.01 -12.39 12.32
C ALA A 68 4.10 -12.37 13.41
N ASN A 69 4.90 -11.31 13.49
CA ASN A 69 6.02 -11.19 14.43
C ASN A 69 5.84 -10.05 15.46
N VAL A 70 4.71 -9.33 15.42
CA VAL A 70 4.39 -8.32 16.42
C VAL A 70 3.90 -9.00 17.69
N ALA A 71 4.51 -8.64 18.82
CA ALA A 71 4.07 -9.05 20.16
C ALA A 71 3.75 -7.79 20.99
N PRO A 72 2.48 -7.59 21.42
CA PRO A 72 2.14 -6.50 22.32
C PRO A 72 2.78 -6.72 23.68
N ASN A 73 3.20 -5.63 24.33
CA ASN A 73 3.65 -5.65 25.73
C ASN A 73 2.46 -5.30 26.62
N GLU A 74 1.83 -6.32 27.20
CA GLU A 74 0.60 -6.18 28.01
C GLU A 74 0.78 -5.24 29.20
N ASP A 75 1.90 -5.33 29.93
CA ASP A 75 2.16 -4.48 31.10
C ASP A 75 2.20 -3.00 30.72
N ILE A 76 2.89 -2.66 29.62
CA ILE A 76 2.98 -1.28 29.12
C ILE A 76 1.61 -0.80 28.63
N MET A 77 0.86 -1.64 27.91
CA MET A 77 -0.48 -1.29 27.44
C MET A 77 -1.45 -1.06 28.60
N MET A 78 -1.43 -1.91 29.63
CA MET A 78 -2.29 -1.78 30.79
C MET A 78 -1.96 -0.51 31.59
N LYS A 79 -0.66 -0.23 31.76
CA LYS A 79 -0.22 1.02 32.37
C LYS A 79 -0.74 2.25 31.62
N SER A 80 -0.70 2.26 30.28
CA SER A 80 -1.14 3.42 29.50
C SER A 80 -2.66 3.66 29.49
N MET A 81 -3.46 2.73 30.02
CA MET A 81 -4.92 2.84 30.10
C MET A 81 -5.40 3.34 31.46
N LEU A 82 -4.55 3.22 32.49
CA LEU A 82 -4.84 3.60 33.87
C LEU A 82 -4.27 4.99 34.23
N GLU A 83 -3.35 5.50 33.40
CA GLU A 83 -2.85 6.88 33.42
C GLU A 83 -3.62 7.73 32.40
#